data_AF-A0A2E8REH1-F1
#
_entry.id   AF-A0A2E8REH1-F1
#
_cell.length_a   1.000
_cell.length_b   1.000
_cell.length_c   1.000
_cell.angle_alpha   90.00
_cell.angle_beta   90.00
_cell.angle_gamma   90.00
#
_symmetry.space_group_name_H-M   'P 1'
#
loop_
_entity.id
_entity.type
_entity.pdbx_description
1 polymer ?
#
loop_
_entity_poly.entity_id
_entity_poly.type
_entity_poly.pdbx_seq_one_letter_code
_entity_poly.pdbx_strand_id
1 'polypeptide(L)'
;MVFWVNQALLSFTLLIAAFSMWRMGPAFKRSKFAGPIALIGLAGLIFLPEQPLYFESDYHRCEFISFCNDDGRESYLKVVTWSLISISTALIGCHTIIRGSRIYAERNLAVLTIGWFFLGVSWWSIAQSPWFEDAYTRLDVLAWMVCFIFGIVGTVYILSRIIRFTESMTPKDPPIEPLNDNEMRLVTEMIRRNLGDGN
;
A
#
# COMPACT_ATOMS: atom_id res chain seq x y z
N MET A 1 -7.24 -8.74 -25.27
CA MET A 1 -7.51 -8.84 -23.81
C MET A 1 -6.37 -9.52 -23.03
N VAL A 2 -5.93 -10.73 -23.41
CA VAL A 2 -4.92 -11.52 -22.65
C VAL A 2 -3.57 -10.82 -22.47
N PHE A 3 -3.08 -10.11 -23.49
CA PHE A 3 -1.75 -9.47 -23.45
C PHE A 3 -1.65 -8.32 -22.43
N TRP A 4 -2.68 -7.48 -22.36
CA TRP A 4 -2.74 -6.37 -21.43
C TRP A 4 -2.87 -6.84 -19.97
N VAL A 5 -3.76 -7.80 -19.70
CA VAL A 5 -3.94 -8.35 -18.35
C VAL A 5 -2.63 -8.99 -17.85
N ASN A 6 -1.92 -9.70 -18.72
CA ASN A 6 -0.63 -10.29 -18.39
C ASN A 6 0.44 -9.24 -18.09
N GLN A 7 0.48 -8.12 -18.83
CA GLN A 7 1.38 -7.01 -18.53
C GLN A 7 1.04 -6.33 -17.21
N ALA A 8 -0.24 -6.07 -16.94
CA ALA A 8 -0.67 -5.48 -15.68
C ALA A 8 -0.30 -6.39 -14.49
N LEU A 9 -0.57 -7.69 -14.59
CA LEU A 9 -0.18 -8.69 -13.60
C LEU A 9 1.34 -8.72 -13.39
N LEU A 10 2.11 -8.76 -14.47
CA LEU A 10 3.57 -8.75 -14.41
C LEU A 10 4.08 -7.48 -13.72
N SER A 11 3.56 -6.31 -14.08
CA SER A 11 3.90 -5.05 -13.43
C SER A 11 3.53 -5.01 -11.93
N PHE A 12 2.37 -5.54 -11.55
CA PHE A 12 1.99 -5.66 -10.13
C PHE A 12 2.92 -6.60 -9.37
N THR A 13 3.28 -7.75 -9.95
CA THR A 13 4.23 -8.68 -9.32
C THR A 13 5.62 -8.06 -9.15
N LEU A 14 6.08 -7.27 -10.12
CA LEU A 14 7.35 -6.55 -10.03
C LEU A 14 7.33 -5.49 -8.93
N LEU A 15 6.23 -4.76 -8.76
CA LEU A 15 6.07 -3.80 -7.66
C LEU A 15 6.10 -4.51 -6.29
N ILE A 16 5.36 -5.62 -6.14
CA ILE A 16 5.36 -6.41 -4.90
C ILE A 16 6.77 -6.94 -4.60
N ALA A 17 7.46 -7.48 -5.61
CA ALA A 17 8.83 -7.94 -5.49
C ALA A 17 9.76 -6.78 -5.07
N ALA A 18 9.64 -5.60 -5.67
CA ALA A 18 10.42 -4.42 -5.28
C ALA A 18 10.20 -4.01 -3.82
N PHE A 19 8.94 -4.00 -3.35
CA PHE A 19 8.64 -3.70 -1.94
C PHE A 19 9.22 -4.74 -0.97
N SER A 20 9.18 -6.03 -1.33
CA SER A 20 9.82 -7.08 -0.52
C SER A 20 11.35 -6.89 -0.44
N MET A 21 11.98 -6.52 -1.55
CA MET A 21 13.42 -6.28 -1.62
C MET A 21 13.87 -5.06 -0.80
N TRP A 22 13.03 -4.03 -0.66
CA TRP A 22 13.32 -2.90 0.23
C TRP A 22 13.31 -3.27 1.72
N ARG A 23 12.61 -4.33 2.11
CA ARG A 23 12.58 -4.85 3.48
C ARG A 23 13.57 -5.98 3.76
N MET A 24 14.16 -6.59 2.74
CA MET A 24 15.15 -7.66 2.93
C MET A 24 16.56 -7.10 3.15
N GLY A 25 17.17 -7.55 4.25
CA GLY A 25 18.59 -7.35 4.57
C GLY A 25 18.91 -6.20 5.55
N PRO A 26 20.09 -6.26 6.19
CA PRO A 26 20.55 -5.23 7.13
C PRO A 26 20.64 -3.87 6.45
N ALA A 27 20.27 -2.81 7.17
CA ALA A 27 20.09 -1.44 6.64
C ALA A 27 21.27 -0.93 5.81
N PHE A 28 22.50 -1.37 6.13
CA PHE A 28 23.74 -0.95 5.47
C PHE A 28 24.08 -1.71 4.18
N LYS A 29 23.41 -2.84 3.89
CA LYS A 29 23.63 -3.67 2.68
C LYS A 29 22.33 -3.95 1.90
N ARG A 30 21.34 -3.05 1.99
CA ARG A 30 20.09 -3.24 1.25
C ARG A 30 20.34 -3.20 -0.25
N SER A 31 19.60 -4.05 -0.97
CA SER A 31 19.64 -4.10 -2.43
C SER A 31 19.26 -2.74 -3.02
N LYS A 32 20.17 -2.15 -3.82
CA LYS A 32 19.89 -0.93 -4.60
C LYS A 32 18.99 -1.20 -5.81
N PHE A 33 18.74 -2.47 -6.15
CA PHE A 33 17.94 -2.87 -7.30
C PHE A 33 16.43 -2.74 -7.10
N ALA A 34 15.96 -2.61 -5.85
CA ALA A 34 14.54 -2.43 -5.57
C ALA A 34 13.94 -1.18 -6.25
N GLY A 35 14.67 -0.06 -6.26
CA GLY A 35 14.23 1.18 -6.90
C GLY A 35 14.01 1.04 -8.41
N PRO A 36 15.02 0.60 -9.19
CA PRO A 36 14.87 0.34 -10.62
C PRO A 36 13.75 -0.65 -10.96
N ILE A 37 13.62 -1.73 -10.19
CA ILE A 37 12.58 -2.75 -10.42
C ILE A 37 11.18 -2.18 -10.17
N ALA A 38 11.02 -1.35 -9.12
CA ALA A 38 9.77 -0.63 -8.89
C ALA A 38 9.44 0.33 -10.05
N LEU A 39 10.45 1.03 -10.58
CA LEU A 39 10.29 1.96 -11.69
C LEU A 39 9.86 1.24 -12.97
N ILE A 40 10.43 0.06 -13.26
CA ILE A 40 10.02 -0.79 -14.39
C ILE A 40 8.58 -1.29 -14.21
N GLY A 41 8.22 -1.78 -13.01
CA GLY A 41 6.86 -2.19 -12.71
C GLY A 41 5.85 -1.05 -12.91
N LEU A 42 6.19 0.14 -12.43
CA LEU A 42 5.38 1.36 -12.58
C LEU A 42 5.31 1.83 -14.03
N ALA A 43 6.41 1.77 -14.78
CA ALA A 43 6.44 2.09 -16.21
C ALA A 43 5.57 1.11 -17.01
N GLY A 44 5.58 -0.18 -16.70
CA GLY A 44 4.73 -1.17 -17.37
C GLY A 44 3.23 -1.02 -17.05
N LEU A 45 2.87 -0.39 -15.91
CA LEU A 45 1.50 0.00 -15.61
C LEU A 45 1.05 1.25 -16.37
N ILE A 46 1.97 2.18 -16.65
CA ILE A 46 1.68 3.45 -17.33
C ILE A 46 1.71 3.29 -18.85
N PHE A 47 2.75 2.64 -19.38
CA PHE A 47 2.99 2.45 -20.80
C PHE A 47 2.52 1.07 -21.24
N LEU A 48 1.24 1.00 -21.59
CA LEU A 48 0.68 -0.20 -22.21
C LEU A 48 0.95 -0.18 -23.72
N PRO A 49 1.34 -1.31 -24.31
CA PRO A 49 1.39 -1.46 -25.75
C PRO A 49 -0.03 -1.29 -26.30
N GLU A 50 -0.12 -0.50 -27.37
CA GLU A 50 -1.35 -0.37 -28.13
C GLU A 50 -1.77 -1.76 -28.64
N GLN A 51 -3.07 -2.03 -28.60
CA GLN A 51 -3.59 -3.26 -29.19
C GLN A 51 -3.26 -3.19 -30.69
N PRO A 52 -2.58 -4.19 -31.27
CA PRO A 52 -2.42 -4.21 -32.72
C PRO A 52 -3.82 -4.30 -33.32
N LEU A 53 -4.22 -3.22 -33.98
CA LEU A 53 -5.43 -3.19 -34.80
C LEU A 53 -5.17 -4.12 -35.98
N TYR A 54 -5.71 -5.33 -35.93
CA TYR A 54 -5.73 -6.23 -37.08
C TYR A 54 -6.77 -5.70 -38.06
N PHE A 55 -6.32 -4.88 -39.01
CA PHE A 55 -7.10 -4.54 -40.17
C PHE A 55 -6.98 -5.69 -41.18
N GLU A 56 -7.97 -6.58 -41.21
CA GLU A 56 -8.15 -7.51 -42.33
C GLU A 56 -8.47 -6.68 -43.59
N SER A 57 -7.81 -6.95 -44.71
CA SER A 57 -7.80 -6.03 -45.88
C SER A 57 -9.16 -5.77 -46.51
N ASP A 58 -10.16 -6.62 -46.26
CA ASP A 58 -11.39 -6.68 -47.06
C ASP A 58 -12.68 -6.35 -46.29
N TYR A 59 -12.60 -5.99 -45.00
CA TYR A 59 -13.77 -5.57 -44.22
C TYR A 59 -13.54 -4.21 -43.56
N HIS A 60 -14.15 -3.16 -44.10
CA HIS A 60 -14.26 -1.84 -43.45
C HIS A 60 -15.19 -1.85 -42.22
N ARG A 61 -15.59 -3.02 -41.73
CA ARG A 61 -16.46 -3.21 -40.57
C ARG A 61 -15.83 -4.21 -39.62
N CYS A 62 -15.56 -3.73 -38.41
CA CYS A 62 -15.16 -4.58 -37.30
C CYS A 62 -16.31 -5.48 -36.85
N GLU A 63 -16.17 -6.77 -37.13
CA GLU A 63 -17.16 -7.79 -36.75
C GLU A 63 -17.02 -8.22 -35.28
N PHE A 64 -15.81 -8.13 -34.70
CA PHE A 64 -15.58 -8.33 -33.27
C PHE A 64 -15.61 -7.01 -32.51
N ILE A 65 -16.82 -6.61 -32.06
CA ILE A 65 -17.12 -5.38 -31.30
C ILE A 65 -16.17 -5.18 -30.10
N SER A 66 -15.66 -6.26 -29.49
CA SER A 66 -14.78 -6.19 -28.31
C SER A 66 -13.35 -5.67 -28.58
N PHE A 67 -12.91 -5.62 -29.85
CA PHE A 67 -11.54 -5.26 -30.24
C PHE A 67 -11.43 -3.93 -31.00
N CYS A 68 -12.56 -3.38 -31.44
CA CYS A 68 -12.58 -2.17 -32.27
C CYS A 68 -13.13 -0.93 -31.58
N ASN A 69 -13.57 -1.09 -30.34
CA ASN A 69 -13.83 0.05 -29.48
C ASN A 69 -12.56 0.33 -28.66
N ASP A 70 -12.04 1.55 -28.75
CA ASP A 70 -10.92 2.06 -27.94
C ASP A 70 -11.25 2.11 -26.42
N ASP A 71 -12.46 1.63 -26.08
CA ASP A 71 -13.07 1.48 -24.76
C ASP A 71 -12.15 0.82 -23.73
N GLY A 72 -11.36 -0.18 -24.14
CA GLY A 72 -10.47 -0.89 -23.21
C GLY A 72 -9.34 0.00 -22.69
N ARG A 73 -8.74 0.82 -23.57
CA ARG A 73 -7.67 1.75 -23.21
C ARG A 73 -8.21 2.92 -22.41
N GLU A 74 -9.31 3.52 -22.85
CA GLU A 74 -9.93 4.64 -22.13
C GLU A 74 -10.43 4.23 -20.74
N SER A 75 -11.07 3.06 -20.64
CA SER A 75 -11.52 2.51 -19.35
C SER A 75 -10.33 2.21 -18.44
N TYR A 76 -9.25 1.63 -18.97
CA TYR A 76 -8.03 1.40 -18.19
C TYR A 76 -7.38 2.69 -17.73
N LEU A 77 -7.20 3.67 -18.61
CA LEU A 77 -6.60 4.96 -18.25
C LEU A 77 -7.45 5.68 -17.20
N LYS A 78 -8.79 5.64 -17.31
CA LYS A 78 -9.68 6.15 -16.27
C LYS A 78 -9.44 5.42 -14.94
N VAL A 79 -9.38 4.09 -14.94
CA VAL A 79 -9.11 3.29 -13.73
C VAL A 79 -7.74 3.63 -13.12
N VAL A 80 -6.69 3.71 -13.92
CA VAL A 80 -5.34 4.07 -13.44
C VAL A 80 -5.31 5.48 -12.86
N THR A 81 -5.93 6.44 -13.54
CA THR A 81 -5.91 7.84 -13.10
C THR A 81 -6.66 8.00 -11.76
N TRP A 82 -7.86 7.42 -11.64
CA TRP A 82 -8.61 7.39 -10.39
C TRP A 82 -7.88 6.64 -9.27
N SER A 83 -7.22 5.53 -9.61
CA SER A 83 -6.39 4.77 -8.65
C SER A 83 -5.21 5.60 -8.15
N LEU A 84 -4.49 6.30 -9.04
CA LEU A 84 -3.35 7.15 -8.66
C LEU A 84 -3.79 8.32 -7.76
N ILE A 85 -4.93 8.95 -8.07
CA ILE A 85 -5.51 10.01 -7.23
C ILE A 85 -5.86 9.45 -5.85
N SER A 86 -6.55 8.31 -5.77
CA SER A 86 -6.93 7.73 -4.49
C SER A 86 -5.71 7.32 -3.64
N ILE A 87 -4.69 6.68 -4.25
CA ILE A 87 -3.48 6.23 -3.56
C ILE A 87 -2.66 7.43 -3.07
N SER A 88 -2.44 8.42 -3.93
CA SER A 88 -1.67 9.62 -3.54
C SER A 88 -2.35 10.36 -2.39
N THR A 89 -3.68 10.53 -2.45
CA THR A 89 -4.45 11.18 -1.39
C THR A 89 -4.45 10.35 -0.11
N ALA A 90 -4.54 9.02 -0.19
CA ALA A 90 -4.43 8.13 0.98
C ALA A 90 -3.05 8.22 1.64
N LEU A 91 -1.97 8.26 0.86
CA LEU A 91 -0.61 8.40 1.38
C LEU A 91 -0.43 9.73 2.12
N ILE A 92 -0.93 10.82 1.55
CA ILE A 92 -0.90 12.15 2.18
C ILE A 92 -1.74 12.14 3.46
N GLY A 93 -2.95 11.56 3.43
CA GLY A 93 -3.84 11.41 4.59
C GLY A 93 -3.19 10.60 5.72
N CYS A 94 -2.65 9.42 5.43
CA CYS A 94 -1.95 8.60 6.41
C CYS A 94 -0.72 9.31 6.99
N HIS A 95 0.08 9.97 6.15
CA HIS A 95 1.26 10.69 6.61
C HIS A 95 0.91 11.84 7.56
N THR A 96 -0.14 12.59 7.24
CA THR A 96 -0.63 13.69 8.08
C THR A 96 -1.25 13.19 9.39
N ILE A 97 -2.02 12.09 9.36
CA ILE A 97 -2.55 11.45 10.58
C ILE A 97 -1.41 11.04 11.51
N ILE A 98 -0.38 10.34 11.01
CA ILE A 98 0.76 9.90 11.81
C ILE A 98 1.51 11.09 12.41
N ARG A 99 1.69 12.18 11.65
CA ARG A 99 2.30 13.41 12.16
C ARG A 99 1.46 14.11 13.24
N GLY A 100 0.14 14.05 13.13
CA GLY A 100 -0.80 14.64 14.09
C GLY A 100 -0.95 13.79 15.37
N SER A 101 -0.81 12.47 15.28
CA SER A 101 -1.03 11.50 16.36
C SER A 101 0.23 11.20 17.19
N ARG A 102 1.07 12.20 17.46
CA ARG A 102 2.36 12.02 18.17
C ARG A 102 2.16 11.17 19.45
N ILE A 103 2.94 10.09 19.58
CA ILE A 103 2.79 9.11 20.68
C ILE A 103 3.33 9.66 22.01
N TYR A 104 4.40 10.45 21.96
CA TYR A 104 5.12 10.96 23.13
C TYR A 104 4.95 12.47 23.35
N ALA A 105 4.07 13.13 22.61
CA ALA A 105 3.84 14.57 22.69
C ALA A 105 2.35 14.89 22.57
N GLU A 106 1.97 16.13 22.89
CA GLU A 106 0.59 16.59 22.73
C GLU A 106 0.08 16.40 21.30
N ARG A 107 -1.14 15.87 21.17
CA ARG A 107 -1.76 15.64 19.87
C ARG A 107 -2.08 16.97 19.21
N ASN A 108 -1.74 17.11 17.93
CA ASN A 108 -2.20 18.25 17.15
C ASN A 108 -3.54 17.93 16.49
N LEU A 109 -4.62 18.40 17.12
CA LEU A 109 -6.00 18.21 16.68
C LEU A 109 -6.26 18.69 15.24
N ALA A 110 -5.72 19.85 14.87
CA ALA A 110 -5.94 20.44 13.54
C ALA A 110 -5.25 19.62 12.43
N VAL A 111 -4.03 19.15 12.67
CA VAL A 111 -3.32 18.30 11.71
C VAL A 111 -4.00 16.93 11.57
N LEU A 112 -4.54 16.41 12.67
CA LEU A 112 -5.26 15.14 12.68
C LEU A 112 -6.55 15.22 11.86
N THR A 113 -7.36 16.27 12.04
CA THR A 113 -8.62 16.42 11.27
C THR A 113 -8.37 16.60 9.78
N ILE A 114 -7.33 17.33 9.40
CA ILE A 114 -6.90 17.48 7.99
C ILE A 114 -6.52 16.11 7.40
N GLY A 115 -5.79 15.29 8.15
CA GLY A 115 -5.41 13.96 7.65
C GLY A 115 -6.60 13.03 7.44
N TRP A 116 -7.58 13.05 8.35
CA TRP A 116 -8.84 12.33 8.16
C TRP A 116 -9.66 12.84 6.98
N PHE A 117 -9.65 14.15 6.73
CA PHE A 117 -10.30 14.72 5.56
C PHE A 117 -9.70 14.16 4.26
N PHE A 118 -8.37 14.17 4.11
CA PHE A 118 -7.71 13.58 2.94
C PHE A 118 -7.99 12.08 2.79
N LEU A 119 -8.04 11.34 3.90
CA LEU A 119 -8.41 9.92 3.88
C LEU A 119 -9.85 9.72 3.39
N GLY A 120 -10.78 10.57 3.82
CA GLY A 120 -12.16 10.60 3.32
C GLY A 120 -12.25 10.92 1.83
N VAL A 121 -11.45 11.89 1.34
CA VAL A 121 -11.37 12.21 -0.10
C VAL A 121 -10.85 11.03 -0.90
N SER A 122 -9.87 10.28 -0.39
CA SER A 122 -9.39 9.06 -1.03
C SER A 122 -10.50 8.02 -1.16
N TRP A 123 -11.28 7.78 -0.10
CA TRP A 123 -12.38 6.83 -0.13
C TRP A 123 -13.51 7.28 -1.07
N TRP A 124 -13.85 8.56 -1.05
CA TRP A 124 -14.80 9.14 -1.99
C TRP A 124 -14.34 8.93 -3.44
N SER A 125 -13.07 9.19 -3.72
CA SER A 125 -12.46 9.02 -5.04
C SER A 125 -12.52 7.56 -5.51
N ILE A 126 -12.35 6.59 -4.61
CA ILE A 126 -12.50 5.15 -4.91
C ILE A 126 -13.96 4.82 -5.24
N ALA A 127 -14.90 5.33 -4.46
CA ALA A 127 -16.33 5.07 -4.65
C ALA A 127 -16.86 5.59 -6.00
N GLN A 128 -16.29 6.68 -6.52
CA GLN A 128 -16.61 7.26 -7.82
C GLN A 128 -15.84 6.63 -8.99
N SER A 129 -14.98 5.64 -8.73
CA SER A 129 -14.22 5.02 -9.80
C SER A 129 -15.14 4.14 -10.68
N PRO A 130 -14.95 4.13 -12.01
CA PRO A 130 -15.83 3.39 -12.92
C PRO A 130 -15.91 1.90 -12.60
N TRP A 131 -14.82 1.34 -12.07
CA TRP A 131 -14.76 -0.05 -11.63
C TRP A 131 -15.70 -0.34 -10.46
N PHE A 132 -15.86 0.61 -9.53
CA PHE A 132 -16.78 0.46 -8.40
C PHE A 132 -18.24 0.65 -8.81
N GLU A 133 -18.54 1.59 -9.71
CA GLU A 133 -19.91 1.78 -10.22
C GLU A 133 -20.43 0.53 -10.93
N ASP A 134 -19.62 -0.05 -11.82
CA ASP A 134 -19.97 -1.29 -12.51
C ASP A 134 -20.07 -2.48 -11.53
N ALA A 135 -19.24 -2.51 -10.48
CA ALA A 135 -19.24 -3.58 -9.49
C ALA A 135 -20.51 -3.62 -8.62
N TYR A 136 -21.12 -2.47 -8.30
CA TYR A 136 -22.35 -2.43 -7.48
C TYR A 136 -23.59 -2.94 -8.21
N THR A 137 -23.59 -2.91 -9.55
CA THR A 137 -24.75 -3.33 -10.34
C THR A 137 -24.78 -4.84 -10.58
N ARG A 138 -23.66 -5.55 -10.36
CA ARG A 138 -23.50 -6.97 -10.67
C ARG A 138 -23.42 -7.83 -9.40
N LEU A 139 -24.39 -8.73 -9.24
CA LEU A 139 -24.53 -9.60 -8.06
C LEU A 139 -23.36 -10.57 -7.87
N ASP A 140 -22.77 -11.06 -8.96
CA ASP A 140 -21.58 -11.91 -8.92
C ASP A 140 -20.37 -11.16 -8.33
N VAL A 141 -20.11 -9.94 -8.80
CA VAL A 141 -19.01 -9.10 -8.28
C VAL A 141 -19.20 -8.76 -6.80
N LEU A 142 -20.43 -8.45 -6.39
CA LEU A 142 -20.78 -8.24 -4.97
C LEU A 142 -20.49 -9.48 -4.11
N ALA A 143 -20.83 -10.68 -4.59
CA ALA A 143 -20.53 -11.92 -3.88
C ALA A 143 -19.02 -12.15 -3.72
N TRP A 144 -18.23 -11.87 -4.77
CA TRP A 144 -16.76 -11.93 -4.71
C TRP A 144 -16.17 -10.89 -3.75
N MET A 145 -16.68 -9.67 -3.73
CA MET A 145 -16.27 -8.61 -2.79
C MET A 145 -16.49 -9.03 -1.33
N VAL A 146 -17.65 -9.61 -1.02
CA VAL A 146 -17.95 -10.12 0.32
C VAL A 146 -16.98 -11.24 0.70
N CYS A 147 -16.73 -12.20 -0.19
CA CYS A 147 -15.74 -13.25 0.04
C CYS A 147 -14.33 -12.70 0.28
N PHE A 148 -13.94 -11.64 -0.45
CA PHE A 148 -12.66 -10.98 -0.28
C PHE A 148 -12.51 -10.34 1.10
N ILE A 149 -13.55 -9.66 1.59
CA ILE A 149 -13.60 -9.11 2.95
C ILE A 149 -13.44 -10.22 3.99
N PHE A 150 -14.18 -11.33 3.85
CA PHE A 150 -14.00 -12.49 4.72
C PHE A 150 -12.59 -13.07 4.64
N GLY A 151 -11.98 -13.10 3.46
CA GLY A 151 -10.58 -13.51 3.27
C GLY A 151 -9.59 -12.62 4.01
N ILE A 152 -9.75 -11.29 3.94
CA ILE A 152 -8.91 -10.32 4.67
C ILE A 152 -9.08 -10.53 6.18
N VAL A 153 -10.31 -10.60 6.68
CA VAL A 153 -10.60 -10.82 8.10
C VAL A 153 -10.02 -12.16 8.56
N GLY A 154 -10.17 -13.22 7.78
CA GLY A 154 -9.59 -14.53 8.05
C GLY A 154 -8.07 -14.49 8.10
N THR A 155 -7.42 -13.75 7.20
CA THR A 155 -5.95 -13.61 7.18
C THR A 155 -5.45 -12.86 8.43
N VAL A 156 -6.10 -11.76 8.80
CA VAL A 156 -5.78 -11.02 10.03
C VAL A 156 -6.00 -11.88 11.27
N TYR A 157 -7.07 -12.66 11.29
CA TYR A 157 -7.35 -13.61 12.38
C TYR A 157 -6.24 -14.66 12.51
N ILE A 158 -5.85 -15.31 11.41
CA ILE A 158 -4.77 -16.30 11.40
C ILE A 158 -3.45 -15.67 11.85
N LEU A 159 -3.08 -14.49 11.32
CA LEU A 159 -1.88 -13.77 11.74
C LEU A 159 -1.89 -13.48 13.24
N SER A 160 -3.01 -13.01 13.79
CA SER A 160 -3.14 -12.74 15.23
C SER A 160 -2.96 -14.01 16.07
N ARG A 161 -3.43 -15.17 15.58
CA ARG A 161 -3.26 -16.47 16.25
C ARG A 161 -1.81 -16.94 16.18
N ILE A 162 -1.15 -16.78 15.03
CA ILE A 162 0.27 -17.09 14.87
C ILE A 162 1.11 -16.23 15.81
N ILE A 163 0.86 -14.92 15.88
CA ILE A 163 1.59 -14.03 16.78
C ILE A 163 1.44 -14.48 18.23
N ARG A 164 0.21 -14.72 18.70
CA ARG A 164 -0.03 -15.20 20.07
C ARG A 164 0.64 -16.53 20.35
N PHE A 165 0.62 -17.45 19.38
CA PHE A 165 1.28 -18.74 19.49
C PHE A 165 2.80 -18.58 19.62
N THR A 166 3.41 -17.76 18.76
CA THR A 166 4.84 -17.45 18.80
C THR A 166 5.23 -16.76 20.10
N GLU A 167 4.46 -15.78 20.58
CA GLU A 167 4.69 -15.12 21.87
C GLU A 167 4.60 -16.12 23.04
N SER A 168 3.66 -17.07 22.97
CA SER A 168 3.54 -18.10 24.03
C SER A 168 4.71 -19.07 24.07
N MET A 169 5.37 -19.31 22.93
CA MET A 169 6.56 -20.16 22.84
C MET A 169 7.87 -19.42 23.09
N THR A 170 7.86 -18.09 22.99
CA THR A 170 9.07 -17.28 23.20
C THR A 170 9.36 -17.25 24.70
N PRO A 171 10.56 -17.67 25.14
CA PRO A 171 10.96 -17.54 26.54
C PRO A 171 10.84 -16.08 26.96
N LYS A 172 10.15 -15.80 28.08
CA LYS A 172 10.14 -14.46 28.64
C LYS A 172 11.55 -14.10 29.06
N ASP A 173 12.01 -12.92 28.66
CA ASP A 173 13.29 -12.40 29.14
C ASP A 173 13.30 -12.45 30.69
N PRO A 174 14.41 -12.91 31.30
CA PRO A 174 14.50 -12.91 32.74
C PRO A 174 14.25 -11.50 33.27
N PRO A 175 13.60 -11.34 34.44
CA PRO A 175 13.41 -10.03 35.03
C PRO A 175 14.76 -9.35 35.12
N ILE A 176 14.89 -8.20 34.45
CA ILE A 176 16.11 -7.41 34.43
C ILE A 176 16.35 -6.98 35.87
N GLU A 177 17.54 -7.27 36.41
CA GLU A 177 17.90 -6.83 37.75
C GLU A 177 17.80 -5.30 37.83
N PRO A 178 17.31 -4.77 38.95
CA PRO A 178 17.28 -3.33 39.14
C PRO A 178 18.71 -2.79 39.03
N LEU A 179 18.80 -1.57 38.51
CA LEU A 179 20.06 -0.87 38.29
C LEU A 179 20.88 -0.86 39.59
N ASN A 180 22.10 -1.40 39.54
CA ASN A 180 22.99 -1.40 40.70
C ASN A 180 23.39 0.04 41.07
N ASP A 181 23.74 0.33 42.32
CA ASP A 181 24.03 1.69 42.80
C ASP A 181 25.10 2.41 41.95
N ASN A 182 26.09 1.65 41.46
CA ASN A 182 27.14 2.16 40.57
C ASN A 182 26.61 2.51 39.17
N GLU A 183 25.74 1.67 38.62
CA GLU A 183 25.12 1.89 37.31
C GLU A 183 24.10 3.02 37.38
N MET A 184 23.33 3.11 38.48
CA MET A 184 22.42 4.20 38.76
C MET A 184 23.16 5.53 38.83
N ARG A 185 24.30 5.58 39.52
CA ARG A 185 25.14 6.77 39.56
C ARG A 185 25.69 7.12 38.17
N LEU A 186 26.14 6.14 37.40
CA LEU A 186 26.66 6.34 36.05
C LEU A 186 25.58 6.87 35.08
N VAL A 187 24.39 6.28 35.10
CA VAL A 187 23.25 6.69 34.28
C VAL A 187 22.76 8.08 34.71
N THR A 188 22.70 8.36 36.01
CA THR A 188 22.34 9.68 36.54
C THR A 188 23.34 10.75 36.09
N GLU A 189 24.64 10.47 36.12
CA GLU A 189 25.67 11.38 35.62
C GLU A 189 25.60 11.59 34.11
N MET A 190 25.37 10.52 33.33
CA MET A 190 25.17 10.65 31.87
C MET A 190 23.93 11.48 31.54
N ILE A 191 22.82 11.24 32.24
CA ILE A 191 21.57 12.00 32.07
C ILE A 191 21.80 13.46 32.46
N ARG A 192 22.42 13.73 33.62
CA ARG A 192 22.73 15.08 34.09
C ARG A 192 23.63 15.83 33.11
N ARG A 193 24.63 15.14 32.55
CA ARG A 193 25.57 15.72 31.58
C ARG A 193 24.95 15.98 30.21
N ASN A 194 23.99 15.14 29.75
CA ASN A 194 23.37 15.28 28.43
C ASN A 194 22.09 16.13 28.42
N LEU A 195 21.30 16.11 29.50
CA LEU A 195 20.15 17.00 29.62
C LEU A 195 20.57 18.42 30.00
N GLY A 196 21.80 18.60 30.49
CA GLY A 196 22.29 19.86 31.02
C GLY A 196 21.54 20.22 32.30
N ASP A 197 22.24 20.86 33.24
CA ASP A 197 21.54 21.73 34.18
C ASP A 197 20.76 22.72 33.31
N GLY A 198 19.44 22.59 33.27
CA GLY A 198 18.55 23.59 32.72
C GLY A 198 18.59 24.82 33.62
N ASN A 199 19.68 25.58 33.51
CA ASN A 199 19.82 26.98 33.88
C ASN A 199 20.28 27.74 32.64
#